data_AF-A0A8H7BIG2-F1
#
_entry.id   AF-A0A8H7BIG2-F1
#
_cell.length_a   1.000
_cell.length_b   1.000
_cell.length_c   1.000
_cell.angle_alpha   90.00
_cell.angle_beta   90.00
_cell.angle_gamma   90.00
#
_symmetry.space_group_name_H-M   'P 1'
#
loop_
_entity.id
_entity.type
_entity.pdbx_description
1 polymer ?
#
loop_
_entity_poly.entity_id
_entity_poly.type
_entity_poly.pdbx_seq_one_letter_code
_entity_poly.pdbx_strand_id
1 'polypeptide(L)'
;MDEATASVDFETDKLVQSTIATEFADCTILCIAHRLHTVIEYDRILVLDQGEIKEFASPWQLLQDSETLFYKLCEKSGEFSQLIALAKAKHQLVDVM
;
A
#
# COMPACT_ATOMS: atom_id res chain seq x y z
N MET A 1 -11.46 4.33 -4.09
CA MET A 1 -11.90 3.01 -4.60
C MET A 1 -12.13 2.09 -3.42
N ASP A 2 -13.25 1.37 -3.42
CA ASP A 2 -13.55 0.34 -2.42
C ASP A 2 -13.93 -0.95 -3.16
N GLU A 3 -13.14 -2.01 -2.98
CA GLU A 3 -13.34 -3.35 -3.54
C GLU A 3 -13.67 -3.49 -5.05
N ALA A 4 -13.32 -2.50 -5.88
CA ALA A 4 -13.69 -2.47 -7.30
C ALA A 4 -13.11 -3.63 -8.14
N THR A 5 -12.11 -4.35 -7.61
CA THR A 5 -11.40 -5.45 -8.29
C THR A 5 -11.44 -6.76 -7.50
N ALA A 6 -12.29 -6.87 -6.47
CA ALA A 6 -12.33 -8.03 -5.59
C ALA A 6 -12.70 -9.36 -6.30
N SER A 7 -13.28 -9.31 -7.50
CA SER A 7 -13.67 -10.47 -8.32
C SER A 7 -12.68 -10.81 -9.44
N VAL A 8 -11.56 -10.10 -9.54
CA VAL A 8 -10.62 -10.20 -10.67
C VAL A 8 -9.30 -10.83 -10.21
N ASP A 9 -8.63 -11.55 -11.11
CA ASP A 9 -7.35 -12.19 -10.84
C ASP A 9 -6.22 -11.18 -10.57
N PHE A 10 -5.13 -11.65 -9.96
CA PHE A 10 -4.01 -10.81 -9.51
C PHE A 10 -3.36 -10.02 -10.65
N GLU A 11 -3.20 -10.61 -11.84
CA GLU A 11 -2.55 -9.93 -12.97
C GLU A 11 -3.44 -8.81 -13.52
N THR A 12 -4.74 -9.08 -13.66
CA THR A 12 -5.70 -8.08 -14.12
C THR A 12 -5.88 -6.95 -13.11
N ASP A 13 -5.93 -7.25 -11.81
CA ASP A 13 -5.98 -6.23 -10.75
C ASP A 13 -4.77 -5.30 -10.80
N LYS A 14 -3.56 -5.86 -11.00
CA LYS A 14 -2.33 -5.07 -11.14
C LYS A 14 -2.39 -4.13 -12.34
N LEU A 15 -2.90 -4.60 -13.48
CA LEU A 15 -3.06 -3.78 -14.68
C LEU A 15 -4.06 -2.62 -14.44
N VAL A 16 -5.20 -2.91 -13.82
CA VAL A 16 -6.22 -1.90 -13.47
C VAL A 16 -5.62 -0.85 -12.53
N GLN A 17 -4.94 -1.27 -11.47
CA GLN A 17 -4.28 -0.37 -10.52
C GLN A 17 -3.22 0.50 -11.21
N SER A 18 -2.41 -0.08 -12.10
CA SER A 18 -1.39 0.68 -12.84
C SER A 18 -1.98 1.71 -13.80
N THR A 19 -3.09 1.35 -14.47
CA THR A 19 -3.80 2.26 -15.38
C THR A 19 -4.38 3.42 -14.59
N ILE A 20 -5.01 3.13 -13.45
CA ILE A 20 -5.58 4.16 -12.58
C ILE A 20 -4.49 5.08 -12.01
N ALA A 21 -3.36 4.52 -11.56
CA ALA A 21 -2.24 5.32 -11.08
C ALA A 21 -1.67 6.25 -12.16
N THR A 22 -1.67 5.81 -13.43
CA THR A 22 -1.14 6.59 -14.55
C THR A 22 -2.13 7.65 -15.03
N GLU A 23 -3.38 7.28 -15.26
CA GLU A 23 -4.42 8.16 -15.82
C GLU A 23 -4.92 9.20 -14.79
N PHE A 24 -4.79 8.90 -13.50
CA PHE A 24 -5.19 9.80 -12.42
C PHE A 24 -3.98 10.35 -11.65
N ALA A 25 -2.80 10.44 -12.27
CA ALA A 25 -1.58 10.95 -11.64
C ALA A 25 -1.75 12.37 -11.05
N ASP A 26 -2.63 13.20 -11.63
CA ASP A 26 -2.92 14.56 -11.17
C ASP A 26 -4.08 14.64 -10.14
N CYS A 27 -4.65 13.51 -9.74
CA CYS A 27 -5.78 13.42 -8.83
C CYS A 27 -5.40 12.73 -7.51
N THR A 28 -6.00 13.17 -6.40
CA THR A 28 -5.84 12.47 -5.12
C THR A 28 -6.69 11.19 -5.09
N ILE A 29 -6.04 10.04 -4.94
CA ILE A 29 -6.72 8.74 -4.82
C ILE A 29 -6.79 8.34 -3.35
N LEU A 30 -8.01 8.24 -2.83
CA LEU A 30 -8.28 7.58 -1.56
C LEU A 30 -8.74 6.13 -1.82
N CYS A 31 -7.95 5.16 -1.38
CA CYS A 31 -8.27 3.75 -1.48
C CYS A 31 -8.41 3.13 -0.08
N ILE A 32 -9.50 2.38 0.10
CA ILE A 32 -9.70 1.50 1.25
C ILE A 32 -9.50 0.09 0.70
N ALA A 33 -8.57 -0.65 1.30
CA ALA A 33 -8.23 -1.98 0.80
C ALA A 33 -7.81 -2.90 1.95
N HIS A 34 -8.15 -4.18 1.79
CA HIS A 34 -7.72 -5.26 2.68
C HIS A 34 -6.47 -6.00 2.15
N ARG A 35 -6.03 -5.70 0.92
CA ARG A 35 -4.89 -6.36 0.26
C ARG A 35 -3.61 -5.55 0.46
N LEU A 36 -2.67 -6.13 1.21
CA LEU A 36 -1.39 -5.47 1.53
C LEU A 36 -0.56 -5.16 0.28
N HIS A 37 -0.61 -6.04 -0.72
CA HIS A 37 0.08 -5.84 -2.00
C HIS A 37 -0.43 -4.63 -2.79
N THR A 38 -1.70 -4.26 -2.60
CA THR A 38 -2.28 -3.08 -3.25
C THR A 38 -1.88 -1.82 -2.51
N VAL A 39 -1.97 -1.80 -1.18
CA VAL A 39 -1.67 -0.61 -0.37
C VAL A 39 -0.18 -0.26 -0.32
N ILE A 40 0.72 -1.24 -0.50
CA ILE A 40 2.16 -1.00 -0.49
C ILE A 40 2.63 -0.09 -1.63
N GLU A 41 1.85 -0.06 -2.72
CA GLU A 41 2.11 0.76 -3.91
C GLU A 41 1.56 2.20 -3.76
N TYR A 42 1.00 2.58 -2.60
CA TYR A 42 0.50 3.94 -2.35
C TYR A 42 1.57 4.84 -1.72
N ASP A 43 1.41 6.16 -1.83
CA ASP A 43 2.44 7.11 -1.35
C ASP A 43 2.40 7.25 0.18
N ARG A 44 1.22 7.11 0.76
CA ARG A 44 0.98 7.13 2.20
C ARG A 44 -0.06 6.10 2.57
N ILE A 45 0.11 5.53 3.75
CA ILE A 45 -0.83 4.59 4.38
C ILE A 45 -1.36 5.25 5.63
N LEU A 46 -2.68 5.18 5.79
CA LEU A 46 -3.39 5.60 6.98
C LEU A 46 -3.96 4.36 7.67
N VAL A 47 -3.46 4.05 8.87
CA VAL A 47 -3.95 2.92 9.66
C VAL A 47 -4.98 3.43 10.66
N LEU A 48 -6.18 2.87 10.58
CA LEU A 48 -7.28 3.14 11.50
C LEU A 48 -7.45 1.97 12.47
N ASP A 49 -7.63 2.30 13.74
CA ASP A 49 -8.04 1.33 14.77
C ASP A 49 -9.06 1.99 15.70
N GLN A 50 -10.18 1.32 15.93
CA GLN A 50 -11.28 1.79 16.78
C GLN A 50 -11.79 3.22 16.46
N GLY A 51 -11.76 3.62 15.19
CA GLY A 51 -12.21 4.94 14.74
C GLY A 51 -11.17 6.06 14.92
N GLU A 52 -9.96 5.74 15.35
CA GLU A 52 -8.85 6.69 15.48
C GLU A 52 -7.75 6.40 14.46
N ILE A 53 -7.10 7.46 13.99
CA ILE A 53 -5.88 7.36 13.17
C ILE A 53 -4.74 6.98 14.10
N LYS A 54 -4.18 5.78 13.91
CA LYS A 54 -3.02 5.31 14.66
C LYS A 54 -1.71 5.65 13.94
N GLU A 55 -1.71 5.58 12.61
CA GLU A 55 -0.49 5.75 11.81
C GLU A 55 -0.79 6.48 10.52
N PHE A 56 0.14 7.33 10.09
CA PHE A 56 0.06 8.02 8.81
C PHE A 56 1.45 8.38 8.27
N ALA A 57 2.01 7.51 7.43
CA ALA A 57 3.31 7.71 6.81
C ALA A 57 3.44 6.88 5.51
N SER A 58 4.59 6.96 4.83
CA SER A 58 4.85 6.11 3.67
C SER A 58 4.95 4.63 4.08
N PRO A 59 4.62 3.69 3.17
CA PRO A 59 4.73 2.26 3.47
C PRO A 59 6.14 1.86 3.94
N TRP A 60 7.18 2.43 3.32
CA TRP A 60 8.57 2.16 3.68
C TRP A 60 8.91 2.63 5.10
N GLN A 61 8.50 3.85 5.48
CA GLN A 61 8.74 4.36 6.83
C GLN A 61 8.04 3.52 7.90
N LEU A 62 6.79 3.13 7.65
CA LEU A 62 6.04 2.28 8.59
C LEU A 62 6.70 0.90 8.74
N LEU A 63 7.21 0.32 7.65
CA LEU A 63 7.92 -0.97 7.70
C LEU A 63 9.31 -0.92 8.33
N GLN A 64 9.88 0.26 8.58
CA GLN A 64 11.16 0.39 9.28
C GLN A 64 11.03 0.29 10.80
N ASP A 65 9.83 0.41 11.35
CA ASP A 65 9.57 0.35 12.79
C ASP A 65 8.67 -0.86 13.11
N SER A 66 9.24 -1.84 13.82
CA SER A 66 8.55 -3.06 14.24
C SER A 66 7.41 -2.82 15.23
N GLU A 67 7.36 -1.65 15.86
CA GLU A 67 6.25 -1.30 16.75
C GLU A 67 5.00 -0.85 16.02
N THR A 68 5.11 -0.48 14.75
CA THR A 68 3.95 -0.05 13.97
C THR A 68 2.94 -1.18 13.77
N LEU A 69 1.66 -0.83 13.81
CA LEU A 69 0.55 -1.69 13.43
C LEU A 69 0.68 -2.15 12.00
N PHE A 70 1.10 -1.27 11.08
CA PHE A 70 1.33 -1.66 9.70
C PHE A 70 2.40 -2.74 9.56
N TYR A 71 3.55 -2.62 10.25
CA TYR A 71 4.57 -3.66 10.29
C TYR A 71 3.97 -4.98 10.79
N LYS A 72 3.26 -4.95 11.92
CA LYS A 72 2.64 -6.13 12.55
C LYS A 72 1.59 -6.78 11.63
N LEU A 73 0.88 -6.01 10.82
CA LEU A 73 -0.06 -6.52 9.81
C LEU A 73 0.69 -7.22 8.67
N CYS A 74 1.76 -6.61 8.16
CA CYS A 74 2.58 -7.20 7.09
C CYS A 74 3.32 -8.45 7.55
N GLU A 75 3.81 -8.49 8.80
CA GLU A 75 4.47 -9.68 9.36
C GLU A 75 3.52 -10.88 9.43
N LYS A 76 2.25 -10.62 9.79
CA LYS A 76 1.21 -11.66 9.91
C LYS A 76 0.62 -12.13 8.58
N SER A 77 0.92 -11.47 7.46
CA SER A 77 0.33 -11.80 6.16
C SER A 77 0.95 -13.03 5.49
N GLY A 78 2.13 -13.47 5.94
CA GLY A 78 2.91 -14.52 5.29
C GLY A 78 3.67 -14.05 4.04
N GLU A 79 3.53 -12.78 3.64
CA GLU A 79 4.17 -12.19 2.45
C GLU A 79 5.20 -11.11 2.81
N PHE A 80 5.62 -11.04 4.07
CA PHE A 80 6.41 -9.94 4.63
C PHE A 80 7.66 -9.56 3.81
N SER A 81 8.46 -10.56 3.43
CA SER A 81 9.68 -10.34 2.64
C SER A 81 9.40 -9.71 1.27
N GLN A 82 8.26 -10.05 0.64
CA GLN A 82 7.87 -9.48 -0.64
C GLN A 82 7.40 -8.02 -0.45
N LEU A 83 6.61 -7.76 0.59
CA LEU A 83 6.11 -6.41 0.92
C LEU A 83 7.26 -5.45 1.22
N ILE A 84 8.29 -5.88 1.96
CA ILE A 84 9.52 -5.10 2.18
C ILE A 84 10.22 -4.78 0.87
N ALA A 85 10.38 -5.77 -0.02
CA ALA A 85 11.05 -5.57 -1.29
C ALA A 85 10.33 -4.53 -2.16
N LEU A 86 9.00 -4.60 -2.22
CA LEU A 86 8.16 -3.66 -2.97
C LEU A 86 8.24 -2.25 -2.37
N ALA A 87 8.07 -2.12 -1.05
CA ALA A 87 8.13 -0.83 -0.37
C ALA A 87 9.49 -0.14 -0.57
N LYS A 88 10.58 -0.92 -0.51
CA LYS A 88 11.94 -0.41 -0.74
C LYS A 88 12.13 0.05 -2.18
N ALA A 89 11.71 -0.77 -3.15
CA ALA A 89 11.82 -0.44 -4.57
C ALA A 89 11.05 0.85 -4.89
N LYS A 90 9.83 1.00 -4.36
CA LYS A 90 9.04 2.21 -4.51
C LYS A 90 9.71 3.44 -3.89
N HIS A 91 10.20 3.34 -2.65
CA HIS A 91 10.87 4.46 -1.99
C HIS A 91 12.09 4.96 -2.76
N GLN A 92 12.89 4.05 -3.33
CA GLN A 92 14.03 4.40 -4.16
C GLN A 92 13.66 5.10 -5.47
N LEU A 93 12.47 4.83 -6.03
CA LEU A 93 11.99 5.54 -7.21
C LEU A 93 11.59 6.99 -6.88
N VAL A 94 11.03 7.22 -5.69
CA VAL A 94 10.61 8.56 -5.25
C VAL A 94 11.79 9.44 -4.88
N ASP A 95 12.86 8.90 -4.27
CA ASP A 95 14.06 9.66 -3.88
C ASP A 95 14.94 10.11 -5.07
N VAL A 96 14.73 9.55 -6.27
CA VAL A 96 15.52 9.83 -7.48
C VAL A 96 14.82 10.83 -8.42
N MET A 97 13.56 11.18 -8.15
CA MET A 97 12.77 12.21 -8.85
C MET A 97 12.83 13.56 -8.16
#